data_AF-A0A1N6M4X8-F1
#
_entry.id   AF-A0A1N6M4X8-F1
#
_cell.length_a   1.000
_cell.length_b   1.000
_cell.length_c   1.000
_cell.angle_alpha   90.00
_cell.angle_beta   90.00
_cell.angle_gamma   90.00
#
_symmetry.space_group_name_H-M   'P 1'
#
loop_
_entity.id
_entity.type
_entity.pdbx_description
1 polymer ?
#
loop_
_entity_poly.entity_id
_entity_poly.type
_entity_poly.pdbx_seq_one_letter_code
_entity_poly.pdbx_strand_id
1 'polypeptide(L)'
;MYLKEAEAHELDAIYAMGFDTWHDGMFSLKDDCFGLGSVATYQSLRGKGYASHLVNLVKAELFVNHNCKILFLHSDIAHQFYSRLDFVSIEGADCMYISSNSSEFDGSIPTYF
;
A
#
# COMPACT_ATOMS: atom_id res chain seq x y z
N MET A 1 8.88 10.72 18.71
CA MET A 1 7.58 10.52 18.03
C MET A 1 6.51 10.62 19.11
N TYR A 2 5.67 11.66 19.08
CA TYR A 2 4.55 11.79 20.02
C TYR A 2 3.32 11.20 19.33
N LEU A 3 2.80 10.09 19.86
CA LEU A 3 1.53 9.53 19.44
C LEU A 3 0.43 10.33 20.16
N LYS A 4 -0.35 11.12 19.41
CA LYS A 4 -1.61 11.69 19.89
C LYS A 4 -2.75 10.86 19.34
N GLU A 5 -3.81 10.71 20.11
CA GLU A 5 -5.05 10.13 19.63
C GLU A 5 -5.60 10.97 18.47
N ALA A 6 -6.07 10.32 17.41
CA ALA A 6 -6.63 11.00 16.26
C ALA A 6 -8.00 11.58 16.64
N GLU A 7 -8.25 12.83 16.28
CA GLU A 7 -9.57 13.44 16.47
C GLU A 7 -10.56 12.87 15.46
N ALA A 8 -11.85 12.85 15.80
CA ALA A 8 -12.88 12.26 14.93
C ALA A 8 -12.88 12.85 13.51
N HIS A 9 -12.64 14.15 13.38
CA HIS A 9 -12.55 14.82 12.07
C HIS A 9 -11.29 14.42 11.27
N GLU A 10 -10.23 13.96 11.95
CA GLU A 10 -9.03 13.42 11.31
C GLU A 10 -9.32 12.03 10.73
N LEU A 11 -10.24 11.26 11.33
CA LEU A 11 -10.75 10.00 10.76
C LEU A 11 -11.63 10.25 9.54
N ASP A 12 -12.53 11.22 9.58
CA ASP A 12 -13.35 11.60 8.41
C ASP A 12 -12.45 12.02 7.24
N ALA A 13 -11.38 12.77 7.53
CA ALA A 13 -10.37 13.11 6.53
C ALA A 13 -9.66 11.87 5.98
N ILE A 14 -9.37 10.86 6.82
CA ILE A 14 -8.76 9.60 6.37
C ILE A 14 -9.71 8.80 5.47
N TYR A 15 -10.99 8.70 5.83
CA TYR A 15 -11.98 8.00 5.02
C TYR A 15 -12.38 8.77 3.75
N ALA A 16 -12.21 10.09 3.73
CA ALA A 16 -12.35 10.91 2.53
C ALA A 16 -11.15 10.82 1.59
N MET A 17 -10.04 10.21 2.00
CA MET A 17 -8.91 9.93 1.12
C MET A 17 -9.23 8.72 0.25
N GLY A 18 -9.02 8.87 -1.06
CA GLY A 18 -9.20 7.78 -2.01
C GLY A 18 -8.03 6.80 -1.92
N PHE A 19 -8.38 5.52 -1.99
CA PHE A 19 -7.46 4.46 -2.37
C PHE A 19 -8.20 3.53 -3.34
N ASP A 20 -7.48 3.00 -4.32
CA ASP A 20 -8.01 1.99 -5.22
C ASP A 20 -7.15 0.73 -5.08
N THR A 21 -7.80 -0.43 -4.95
CA THR A 21 -7.13 -1.73 -4.98
C THR A 21 -7.54 -2.49 -6.22
N TRP A 22 -6.59 -3.24 -6.77
CA TRP A 22 -6.80 -4.04 -7.98
C TRP A 22 -6.52 -5.49 -7.67
N HIS A 23 -7.23 -6.40 -8.33
CA HIS A 23 -7.11 -7.83 -8.11
C HIS A 23 -7.23 -8.59 -9.44
N ASP A 24 -6.88 -9.87 -9.41
CA ASP A 24 -7.16 -10.95 -10.37
C ASP A 24 -7.43 -10.54 -11.84
N GLY A 25 -6.50 -10.89 -12.73
CA GLY A 25 -6.63 -10.71 -14.18
C GLY A 25 -6.40 -9.29 -14.68
N MET A 26 -6.31 -8.30 -13.79
CA MET A 26 -5.90 -6.93 -14.14
C MET A 26 -4.37 -6.79 -14.11
N PHE A 27 -3.80 -6.23 -15.19
CA PHE A 27 -2.37 -5.90 -15.27
C PHE A 27 -1.40 -7.06 -15.01
N SER A 28 -1.81 -8.27 -15.38
CA SER A 28 -1.04 -9.50 -15.17
C SER A 28 -0.77 -9.82 -13.70
N LEU A 29 -1.58 -9.30 -12.76
CA LEU A 29 -1.59 -9.78 -11.38
C LEU A 29 -2.02 -11.26 -11.36
N LYS A 30 -1.25 -12.08 -10.66
CA LYS A 30 -1.60 -13.47 -10.40
C LYS A 30 -2.73 -13.56 -9.38
N ASP A 31 -3.37 -14.72 -9.30
CA ASP A 31 -4.30 -15.07 -8.25
C ASP A 31 -3.70 -14.76 -6.86
N ASP A 32 -4.56 -14.31 -5.94
CA ASP A 32 -4.19 -13.88 -4.59
C ASP A 32 -3.18 -12.70 -4.54
N CYS A 33 -2.88 -12.04 -5.66
CA CYS A 33 -2.07 -10.82 -5.68
C CYS A 33 -2.94 -9.58 -5.87
N PHE A 34 -2.57 -8.51 -5.19
CA PHE A 34 -3.29 -7.25 -5.21
C PHE A 34 -2.35 -6.09 -5.56
N GLY A 35 -2.90 -5.04 -6.16
CA GLY A 35 -2.23 -3.76 -6.35
C GLY A 35 -2.86 -2.68 -5.49
N LEU A 36 -2.05 -1.81 -4.90
CA LEU A 36 -2.46 -0.54 -4.31
C LEU A 36 -2.17 0.56 -5.33
N GLY A 37 -3.22 1.08 -5.94
CA GLY A 37 -3.14 1.96 -7.12
C GLY A 37 -2.84 3.41 -6.78
N SER A 38 -3.40 3.95 -5.69
CA SER A 38 -3.17 5.33 -5.27
C SER A 38 -3.41 5.50 -3.78
N VAL A 39 -2.63 6.39 -3.14
CA VAL A 39 -2.87 6.89 -1.78
C VAL A 39 -2.70 8.40 -1.79
N ALA A 40 -3.82 9.12 -1.72
CA ALA A 40 -3.80 10.57 -1.70
C ALA A 40 -4.05 11.10 -0.29
N THR A 41 -3.30 12.12 0.12
CA THR A 41 -3.59 12.88 1.34
C THR A 41 -3.63 14.37 1.05
N TYR A 42 -4.57 15.10 1.66
CA TYR A 42 -4.61 16.55 1.57
C TYR A 42 -3.28 17.16 2.01
N GLN A 43 -2.79 18.15 1.25
CA GLN A 43 -1.46 18.73 1.49
C GLN A 43 -1.31 19.29 2.92
N SER A 44 -2.35 19.91 3.48
CA SER A 44 -2.39 20.45 4.84
C SER A 44 -2.34 19.39 5.94
N LEU A 45 -2.58 18.12 5.59
CA LEU A 45 -2.61 16.98 6.51
C LEU A 45 -1.41 16.04 6.36
N ARG A 46 -0.48 16.33 5.43
CA ARG A 46 0.76 15.56 5.25
C ARG A 46 1.66 15.65 6.49
N GLY A 47 2.50 14.63 6.68
CA GLY A 47 3.42 14.55 7.82
C GLY A 47 2.77 14.15 9.15
N LYS A 48 1.45 13.92 9.17
CA LYS A 48 0.70 13.48 10.36
C LYS A 48 0.52 11.96 10.49
N GLY A 49 1.06 11.19 9.55
CA GLY A 49 0.99 9.72 9.55
C GLY A 49 -0.26 9.10 8.93
N TYR A 50 -1.20 9.90 8.41
CA TYR A 50 -2.46 9.37 7.85
C TYR A 50 -2.27 8.44 6.65
N ALA A 51 -1.34 8.75 5.74
CA ALA A 51 -1.04 7.86 4.63
C ALA A 51 -0.56 6.49 5.13
N SER A 52 0.34 6.47 6.11
CA SER A 52 0.83 5.23 6.73
C SER A 52 -0.29 4.47 7.44
N HIS A 53 -1.20 5.18 8.11
CA HIS A 53 -2.36 4.57 8.75
C HIS A 53 -3.29 3.91 7.72
N LEU A 54 -3.63 4.63 6.64
CA LEU A 54 -4.47 4.12 5.56
C LEU A 54 -3.85 2.89 4.89
N VAL A 55 -2.56 2.95 4.52
CA VAL A 55 -1.83 1.81 3.94
C VAL A 55 -1.86 0.60 4.86
N ASN A 56 -1.67 0.79 6.17
CA ASN A 56 -1.70 -0.32 7.12
C ASN A 56 -3.11 -0.92 7.30
N LEU A 57 -4.16 -0.11 7.26
CA LEU A 57 -5.54 -0.61 7.27
C LEU A 57 -5.83 -1.45 6.02
N VAL A 58 -5.45 -0.96 4.84
CA VAL A 58 -5.62 -1.70 3.58
C VAL A 58 -4.80 -2.99 3.58
N LYS A 59 -3.54 -2.96 4.03
CA LYS A 59 -2.73 -4.17 4.22
C LYS A 59 -3.45 -5.19 5.09
N ALA A 60 -3.90 -4.77 6.28
CA ALA A 60 -4.56 -5.67 7.22
C ALA A 60 -5.82 -6.29 6.60
N GLU A 61 -6.65 -5.50 5.94
CA GLU A 61 -7.85 -5.99 5.26
C GLU A 61 -7.51 -7.03 4.18
N LEU A 62 -6.58 -6.72 3.27
CA LEU A 62 -6.24 -7.60 2.16
C LEU A 62 -5.61 -8.91 2.63
N PHE A 63 -4.67 -8.86 3.57
CA PHE A 63 -3.97 -10.05 4.06
C PHE A 63 -4.87 -10.92 4.95
N VAL A 64 -5.73 -10.33 5.79
CA VAL A 64 -6.56 -11.08 6.75
C VAL A 64 -7.84 -11.59 6.11
N ASN A 65 -8.53 -10.77 5.32
CA ASN A 65 -9.89 -11.07 4.85
C ASN A 65 -9.95 -11.48 3.37
N HIS A 66 -8.94 -11.16 2.57
CA HIS A 66 -8.93 -11.42 1.12
C HIS A 66 -7.87 -12.43 0.66
N ASN A 67 -7.22 -13.13 1.59
CA ASN A 67 -6.19 -14.14 1.29
C ASN A 67 -5.06 -13.59 0.39
N CYS A 68 -4.76 -12.30 0.50
CA CYS A 68 -3.68 -11.67 -0.27
C CYS A 68 -2.34 -12.33 0.07
N LYS A 69 -1.61 -12.80 -0.94
CA LYS A 69 -0.23 -13.30 -0.80
C LYS A 69 0.78 -12.19 -1.01
N ILE A 70 0.54 -11.34 -2.02
CA ILE A 70 1.45 -10.25 -2.37
C ILE A 70 0.65 -8.99 -2.69
N LEU A 71 1.04 -7.89 -2.07
CA LEU A 71 0.51 -6.56 -2.35
C LEU A 71 1.60 -5.71 -3.03
N PHE A 72 1.33 -5.26 -4.25
CA PHE A 72 2.19 -4.42 -5.07
C PHE A 72 1.75 -2.95 -5.02
N LEU A 73 2.68 -2.02 -5.28
CA LEU A 73 2.37 -0.61 -5.55
C LEU A 73 3.41 0.02 -6.49
N HIS A 74 3.00 1.12 -7.14
CA HIS A 74 3.91 2.06 -7.78
C HIS A 74 4.32 3.10 -6.75
N SER A 75 5.61 3.35 -6.57
CA SER A 75 6.10 4.41 -5.68
C SER A 75 6.35 5.69 -6.48
N ASP A 76 5.33 6.53 -6.60
CA ASP A 76 5.42 7.87 -7.21
C ASP A 76 6.05 8.94 -6.29
N ILE A 77 6.35 8.55 -5.05
CA ILE A 77 7.11 9.30 -4.05
C ILE A 77 8.39 8.57 -3.67
N ALA A 78 9.22 9.16 -2.81
CA ALA A 78 10.45 8.53 -2.35
C ALA A 78 10.18 7.14 -1.72
N HIS A 79 10.82 6.09 -2.25
CA HIS A 79 10.65 4.69 -1.83
C HIS A 79 10.79 4.49 -0.32
N GLN A 80 11.64 5.30 0.33
CA GLN A 80 11.82 5.31 1.79
C GLN A 80 10.51 5.46 2.58
N PHE A 81 9.48 6.09 2.00
CA PHE A 81 8.16 6.15 2.62
C PHE A 81 7.57 4.75 2.79
N TYR A 82 7.50 3.96 1.72
CA TYR A 82 6.92 2.62 1.73
C TYR A 82 7.86 1.59 2.35
N SER A 83 9.18 1.77 2.28
CA SER A 83 10.13 0.91 3.01
C SER A 83 9.93 0.96 4.52
N ARG A 84 9.50 2.11 5.09
CA ARG A 84 9.12 2.21 6.51
C ARG A 84 7.81 1.49 6.85
N LEU A 85 7.07 1.03 5.84
CA LEU A 85 5.83 0.27 5.94
C LEU A 85 6.03 -1.19 5.47
N ASP A 86 7.28 -1.66 5.48
CA ASP A 86 7.72 -3.02 5.15
C ASP A 86 7.62 -3.42 3.67
N PHE A 87 7.43 -2.45 2.77
CA PHE A 87 7.54 -2.72 1.34
C PHE A 87 9.01 -2.83 0.90
N VAL A 88 9.28 -3.80 0.04
CA VAL A 88 10.57 -4.06 -0.57
C VAL A 88 10.57 -3.51 -1.99
N SER A 89 11.61 -2.75 -2.34
CA SER A 89 11.81 -2.25 -3.70
C SER A 89 12.20 -3.38 -4.65
N ILE A 90 11.65 -3.37 -5.86
CA ILE A 90 12.11 -4.22 -6.94
C ILE A 90 13.24 -3.50 -7.69
N GLU A 91 14.38 -4.16 -7.89
CA GLU A 91 15.54 -3.53 -8.52
C GLU A 91 15.21 -3.07 -9.95
N GLY A 92 15.56 -1.82 -10.27
CA GLY A 92 15.36 -1.25 -11.61
C GLY A 92 13.93 -0.79 -11.92
N ALA A 93 13.02 -0.78 -10.95
CA ALA A 93 11.65 -0.30 -11.10
C ALA A 93 11.23 0.60 -9.93
N ASP A 94 10.21 1.44 -10.17
CA ASP A 94 9.48 2.15 -9.10
C ASP A 94 8.37 1.28 -8.49
N CYS A 95 8.36 -0.02 -8.79
CA CYS A 95 7.46 -0.99 -8.18
C CYS A 95 8.01 -1.48 -6.84
N MET A 96 7.15 -1.54 -5.83
CA MET A 96 7.45 -2.11 -4.51
C MET A 96 6.40 -3.15 -4.14
N TYR A 97 6.77 -4.11 -3.30
CA TYR A 97 5.86 -5.16 -2.86
C TYR A 97 6.02 -5.51 -1.37
N ILE A 98 4.99 -6.09 -0.79
CA ILE A 98 5.03 -6.78 0.49
C ILE A 98 4.36 -8.14 0.34
N SER A 99 4.92 -9.18 0.95
CA SER A 99 4.39 -10.54 0.89
C SER A 99 4.01 -11.08 2.27
N SER A 100 3.04 -11.99 2.30
CA SER A 100 2.63 -12.66 3.54
C SER A 100 3.72 -13.61 4.06
N ASN A 101 4.49 -14.20 3.13
CA ASN A 101 5.67 -15.03 3.40
C ASN A 101 6.83 -14.69 2.45
N SER A 102 8.07 -14.93 2.89
CA SER A 102 9.28 -14.59 2.10
C SER A 102 9.48 -15.41 0.83
N SER A 103 8.81 -16.58 0.71
CA SER A 103 8.92 -17.49 -0.42
C SER A 103 7.88 -17.27 -1.52
N GLU A 104 6.98 -16.31 -1.36
CA GLU A 104 5.83 -16.12 -2.28
C GLU A 104 6.19 -15.28 -3.52
N PHE A 105 7.19 -14.41 -3.42
CA PHE A 105 7.59 -13.57 -4.55
C PHE A 105 8.58 -14.29 -5.47
N ASP A 106 8.20 -14.49 -6.72
CA ASP A 106 9.00 -15.19 -7.74
C ASP A 106 9.72 -14.23 -8.71
N GLY A 107 9.73 -12.93 -8.42
CA GLY A 107 10.35 -11.91 -9.26
C GLY A 107 9.46 -11.38 -10.38
N SER A 108 8.23 -11.88 -10.55
CA SER A 108 7.32 -11.35 -11.56
C SER A 108 6.73 -10.00 -11.16
N ILE A 109 6.95 -8.98 -12.01
CA ILE A 109 6.41 -7.63 -11.84
C ILE A 109 5.11 -7.51 -12.64
N PRO A 110 4.01 -6.99 -12.07
CA PRO A 110 2.78 -6.74 -12.83
C PRO A 110 3.00 -5.64 -13.89
N THR A 111 2.29 -5.71 -15.02
CA THR A 111 2.56 -4.89 -16.22
C THR A 111 2.16 -3.42 -16.13
N TYR A 112 1.48 -3.00 -15.06
CA TYR A 112 1.08 -1.60 -14.88
C TYR A 112 2.13 -0.71 -14.22
N PHE A 113 3.08 -1.31 -13.51
CA PHE A 113 3.97 -0.60 -12.59
C PHE A 113 5.24 -0.08 -13.24
#